data_AF-A0A353H1I3-F1
#
_entry.id   AF-A0A353H1I3-F1
#
_cell.length_a   1.000
_cell.length_b   1.000
_cell.length_c   1.000
_cell.angle_alpha   90.00
_cell.angle_beta   90.00
_cell.angle_gamma   90.00
#
_symmetry.space_group_name_H-M   'P 1'
#
loop_
_entity.id
_entity.type
_entity.pdbx_description
1 polymer ?
#
loop_
_entity_poly.entity_id
_entity_poly.type
_entity_poly.pdbx_seq_one_letter_code
_entity_poly.pdbx_strand_id
1 'polypeptide(L)' 'MENLDKFAEFLPLLIPILVLQLALMIAALVDLAKRERTRGPRWMWVLIILVGEFLGSILYFIVGREE' A
#
# COMPACT_ATOMS: atom_id res chain seq x y z
N MET A 1 18.79 -25.80 11.52
CA MET A 1 19.16 -24.43 11.94
C MET A 1 19.59 -23.62 10.72
N GLU A 2 20.40 -24.18 9.81
CA GLU A 2 20.86 -23.54 8.55
C GLU A 2 19.79 -22.83 7.69
N ASN A 3 18.55 -23.34 7.65
CA ASN A 3 17.47 -22.70 6.87
C ASN A 3 17.00 -21.37 7.48
N LEU A 4 17.04 -21.22 8.82
CA LEU A 4 16.61 -20.00 9.50
C LEU A 4 17.61 -18.87 9.31
N ASP A 5 18.89 -19.21 9.27
CA ASP A 5 19.98 -18.26 9.04
C ASP A 5 19.88 -17.63 7.64
N LYS A 6 19.48 -18.41 6.64
CA LYS A 6 19.23 -17.92 5.27
C LYS A 6 18.06 -16.93 5.21
N PHE A 7 16.99 -17.13 5.98
CA PHE A 7 15.89 -16.15 6.06
C PHE A 7 16.34 -14.84 6.72
N ALA A 8 17.15 -14.92 7.78
CA ALA A 8 17.69 -13.76 8.48
C ALA A 8 18.58 -12.88 7.59
N GLU A 9 19.25 -13.47 6.60
CA GLU A 9 20.08 -12.76 5.62
C GLU A 9 19.25 -11.85 4.68
N PHE A 10 18.00 -12.23 4.38
CA PHE A 10 17.11 -11.44 3.53
C PHE A 10 16.32 -10.36 4.30
N LEU A 11 16.18 -10.48 5.63
CA LEU A 11 15.44 -9.53 6.45
C LEU A 11 15.86 -8.06 6.24
N PRO A 12 17.17 -7.71 6.22
CA PRO A 12 17.61 -6.33 5.97
C PRO A 12 17.16 -5.76 4.62
N LEU A 13 16.96 -6.59 3.61
CA LEU A 13 16.45 -6.17 2.29
C LEU A 13 14.92 -6.07 2.27
N LEU A 14 14.23 -6.97 2.97
CA LEU A 14 12.77 -6.99 3.03
C LEU A 14 12.19 -5.85 3.87
N ILE A 15 12.88 -5.46 4.95
CA ILE A 15 12.42 -4.39 5.84
C ILE A 15 12.16 -3.07 5.07
N PRO A 16 13.11 -2.52 4.28
CA PRO A 16 12.86 -1.32 3.48
C PRO A 16 11.69 -1.44 2.52
N ILE A 17 11.54 -2.60 1.87
CA ILE A 17 10.46 -2.86 0.90
C ILE A 17 9.10 -2.84 1.62
N LEU A 18 9.01 -3.52 2.76
CA LEU A 18 7.80 -3.53 3.59
C LEU A 18 7.49 -2.14 4.16
N VAL A 19 8.50 -1.37 4.58
CA VAL A 19 8.31 0.01 5.04
C VAL A 19 7.76 0.87 3.93
N LEU A 20 8.30 0.77 2.71
CA LEU A 20 7.80 1.52 1.55
C LEU A 20 6.37 1.10 1.20
N GLN A 21 6.06 -0.19 1.24
CA GLN A 21 4.71 -0.72 1.03
C GLN A 21 3.71 -0.12 2.01
N LEU A 22 4.02 -0.22 3.31
CA LEU A 22 3.15 0.25 4.37
C LEU A 22 3.02 1.77 4.34
N ALA A 23 4.12 2.50 4.10
CA ALA A 23 4.10 3.95 3.98
C ALA A 23 3.19 4.39 2.83
N LEU A 24 3.28 3.76 1.66
CA LEU A 24 2.45 4.08 0.51
C LEU A 24 0.97 3.74 0.76
N MET A 25 0.70 2.58 1.35
CA MET A 25 -0.65 2.15 1.71
C MET A 25 -1.29 3.08 2.73
N ILE A 26 -0.58 3.43 3.79
CA ILE A 26 -1.05 4.39 4.80
C ILE A 26 -1.30 5.76 4.17
N ALA A 27 -0.37 6.26 3.35
CA ALA A 27 -0.54 7.52 2.66
C ALA A 27 -1.81 7.52 1.77
N ALA A 28 -2.05 6.43 1.04
CA ALA A 28 -3.24 6.26 0.20
C ALA A 28 -4.53 6.27 1.02
N LEU A 29 -4.57 5.52 2.12
CA LEU A 29 -5.74 5.46 3.00
C LEU A 29 -6.00 6.80 3.69
N VAL A 30 -4.95 7.51 4.12
CA VAL A 30 -5.07 8.84 4.74
C VAL A 30 -5.57 9.88 3.73
N ASP A 31 -5.05 9.88 2.50
CA ASP A 31 -5.53 10.75 1.42
C ASP A 31 -7.01 10.44 1.10
N LEU A 32 -7.36 9.17 0.97
CA LEU A 32 -8.74 8.70 0.75
C LEU A 32 -9.70 9.12 1.85
N ALA A 33 -9.29 9.06 3.11
CA ALA A 33 -10.12 9.46 4.24
C ALA A 33 -10.43 10.96 4.24
N LYS A 34 -9.49 11.78 3.77
CA LYS A 34 -9.60 13.25 3.73
C LYS A 34 -10.42 13.77 2.54
N ARG A 35 -10.53 13.01 1.45
CA ARG A 35 -11.21 13.47 0.22
C ARG A 35 -12.71 13.28 0.26
N GLU A 36 -13.47 14.33 -0.02
CA GLU A 36 -14.93 14.26 -0.10
C GLU A 36 -15.43 13.47 -1.32
N ARG A 37 -14.68 13.51 -2.43
CA ARG A 37 -15.00 12.80 -3.67
C ARG A 37 -13.81 12.00 -4.19
N THR A 38 -14.13 10.88 -4.82
CA THR A 38 -13.21 9.99 -5.50
C THR A 38 -13.86 9.50 -6.77
N ARG A 39 -13.06 9.06 -7.74
CA ARG A 39 -13.58 8.42 -8.94
C ARG A 39 -14.17 7.06 -8.60
N GLY A 40 -15.48 7.02 -8.39
CA GLY A 40 -16.20 5.85 -7.90
C GLY A 40 -16.33 5.79 -6.37
N PRO A 41 -16.99 4.75 -5.82
CA PRO A 41 -17.32 4.68 -4.40
C PRO A 41 -16.07 4.61 -3.50
N ARG A 42 -16.06 5.35 -2.40
CA ARG A 42 -14.91 5.39 -1.46
C ARG A 42 -14.53 4.00 -0.93
N TRP A 43 -15.51 3.16 -0.63
CA TRP A 43 -15.29 1.81 -0.08
C TRP A 43 -14.56 0.88 -1.06
N MET A 44 -14.77 1.08 -2.37
CA MET A 44 -14.10 0.30 -3.41
C MET A 44 -12.59 0.56 -3.37
N TRP A 45 -12.19 1.82 -3.19
CA TRP A 45 -10.78 2.19 -3.10
C TRP A 45 -10.10 1.64 -1.85
N VAL A 46 -10.80 1.54 -0.71
CA VAL A 46 -10.26 0.87 0.49
C VAL A 46 -9.92 -0.58 0.17
N LEU A 47 -10.82 -1.30 -0.49
CA LEU A 47 -10.60 -2.70 -0.87
C LEU A 47 -9.43 -2.85 -1.85
N ILE A 48 -9.37 -1.99 -2.87
CA ILE A 48 -8.29 -1.98 -3.85
C ILE A 48 -6.93 -1.72 -3.18
N ILE A 49 -6.85 -0.74 -2.28
CA ILE A 49 -5.61 -0.40 -1.58
C ILE A 49 -5.14 -1.56 -0.68
N LEU A 50 -6.04 -2.17 0.10
CA LEU A 50 -5.67 -3.23 1.04
C LEU A 50 -5.34 -4.56 0.34
N VAL A 51 -6.08 -4.93 -0.72
CA VAL A 51 -5.89 -6.21 -1.41
C VAL A 51 -4.84 -6.11 -2.52
N GLY A 52 -4.74 -4.96 -3.18
CA GLY A 52 -3.78 -4.71 -4.26
C GLY A 52 -2.40 -4.28 -3.78
N GLU A 53 -2.20 -4.12 -2.47
CA GLU A 53 -0.93 -3.73 -1.83
C GLU A 53 -0.29 -2.49 -2.49
N PHE A 54 0.93 -2.65 -3.02
CA PHE A 54 1.64 -1.60 -3.75
C PHE A 54 0.84 -1.11 -4.96
N LEU A 55 0.36 -2.02 -5.82
CA LEU A 55 -0.34 -1.65 -7.05
C LEU A 55 -1.69 -0.99 -6.74
N GLY A 56 -2.40 -1.47 -5.72
CA GLY A 56 -3.65 -0.89 -5.27
C GLY A 56 -3.49 0.56 -4.79
N SER A 57 -2.45 0.80 -4.00
CA SER A 57 -2.10 2.13 -3.50
C SER A 57 -1.68 3.08 -4.62
N ILE A 58 -0.85 2.62 -5.57
CA ILE A 58 -0.44 3.40 -6.74
C ILE A 58 -1.65 3.73 -7.62
N LEU A 59 -2.50 2.74 -7.90
CA LEU A 59 -3.69 2.90 -8.74
C LEU A 59 -4.66 3.92 -8.14
N TYR A 60 -4.83 3.92 -6.82
CA TYR A 60 -5.62 4.94 -6.13
C TYR A 60 -5.08 6.35 -6.42
N PHE A 61 -3.77 6.58 -6.27
CA PHE A 61 -3.20 7.91 -6.48
C PHE A 61 -3.28 8.40 -7.93
N ILE A 62 -3.17 7.49 -8.91
CA ILE A 62 -3.21 7.83 -10.34
C ILE A 62 -4.64 8.00 -10.84
N VAL A 63 -5.54 7.10 -10.44
CA VAL A 63 -6.89 6.97 -11.03
C VAL A 63 -7.98 7.33 -10.03
N GLY A 64 -7.92 6.81 -8.81
CA GLY A 64 -8.97 6.99 -7.80
C GLY A 64 -9.06 8.40 -7.23
N ARG A 65 -7.91 9.07 -7.19
CA ARG A 65 -7.77 10.45 -6.75
C ARG A 65 -8.42 11.39 -7.76
N GLU A 66 -9.50 12.03 -7.34
CA GLU A 66 -10.05 13.18 -8.05
C GLU A 66 -9.39 14.43 -7.45
N GLU A 67 -8.79 15.26 -8.31
CA GLU A 67 -8.27 16.57 -7.92
C GLU A 67 -9.40 17.55 -7.63
#